data_AF-A0A971NUR1-F1
#
_entry.id   AF-A0A971NUR1-F1
#
_cell.length_a   1.000
_cell.length_b   1.000
_cell.length_c   1.000
_cell.angle_alpha   90.00
_cell.angle_beta   90.00
_cell.angle_gamma   90.00
#
_symmetry.space_group_name_H-M   'P 1'
#
loop_
_entity.id
_entity.type
_entity.pdbx_description
1 polymer ?
#
loop_
_entity_poly.entity_id
_entity_poly.type
_entity_poly.pdbx_seq_one_letter_code
_entity_poly.pdbx_strand_id
1 'polypeptide(L)'
;MNQNENRPGRIYPGTRRGRGDAAKERRGSGSGSSSRPRIHPIEAARRKKERKLIATAAAVFILFLSIIIALVARACTHKENTSDFIVIMESKRTVPYTDIVRDGVVYLNATELAYFCRMTVSGSYDKLKLTSNSGDSAVFVPDKSTAKVNGADIAMPAPAILDGNGLWLPCDFIISTFRGVNVTIDREKNKITVTREEAEGSKPGKPVYVDVTFSAEKPSLEERIREMISSYEFLTDVSSVLAYLDPADSKYLLLVNPENPLGQDYVPSPLETLDSNITLYGKEIRLEKFARRSLEAMFAELRAAGFDDVYVSSGYRSYSYQSSLFNSYVEQEMKNDSSLTLVQATEKVKTYSAPPGYSEHQSGLCVDLIVYGMNEPDNSFASHPVYKWLVENSYKFGFVLRYSEGKTDITGYVYEPWHYRFVGQYHAAAMHETGLCLEEYIETLDNN
;
A
#
# COMPACT_ATOMS: atom_id res chain seq x y z
N MET A 1 34.75 19.45 44.75
CA MET A 1 35.75 19.86 45.77
C MET A 1 36.87 18.82 45.71
N ASN A 2 38.09 19.23 45.29
CA ASN A 2 39.37 18.49 45.22
C ASN A 2 39.44 17.27 44.27
N GLN A 3 40.44 17.07 43.38
CA GLN A 3 41.74 17.68 43.06
C GLN A 3 42.05 17.44 41.55
N ASN A 4 42.49 18.44 40.77
CA ASN A 4 43.90 18.75 40.37
C ASN A 4 44.61 17.62 39.58
N GLU A 5 45.45 17.83 38.55
CA GLU A 5 45.88 18.96 37.70
C GLU A 5 46.91 18.39 36.68
N ASN A 6 47.05 19.05 35.52
CA ASN A 6 48.30 19.30 34.74
C ASN A 6 49.28 18.20 34.23
N ARG A 7 49.37 18.09 32.88
CA ARG A 7 50.48 18.43 31.92
C ARG A 7 51.97 18.01 32.22
N PRO A 8 52.97 18.20 31.31
CA PRO A 8 53.17 17.77 29.91
C PRO A 8 54.65 17.27 29.61
N GLY A 9 54.94 16.84 28.37
CA GLY A 9 56.13 17.28 27.59
C GLY A 9 57.55 16.64 27.72
N ARG A 10 57.97 15.99 26.60
CA ARG A 10 59.22 16.19 25.80
C ARG A 10 60.65 15.71 26.24
N ILE A 11 61.28 15.00 25.27
CA ILE A 11 62.70 15.02 24.78
C ILE A 11 63.71 13.93 25.26
N TYR A 12 64.22 13.18 24.24
CA TYR A 12 65.50 12.48 23.89
C TYR A 12 66.80 12.74 24.71
N PRO A 13 68.00 12.12 24.46
CA PRO A 13 68.49 11.25 23.34
C PRO A 13 69.46 10.05 23.68
N GLY A 14 69.86 9.26 22.67
CA GLY A 14 71.29 9.16 22.26
C GLY A 14 72.13 7.87 22.41
N THR A 15 72.47 7.27 21.24
CA THR A 15 73.81 6.74 20.78
C THR A 15 74.41 5.45 21.45
N ARG A 16 75.25 4.59 20.82
CA ARG A 16 76.32 4.76 19.81
C ARG A 16 76.90 3.38 19.32
N ARG A 17 77.28 3.30 18.01
CA ARG A 17 78.47 2.70 17.29
C ARG A 17 79.14 1.39 17.76
N GLY A 18 79.78 0.55 16.92
CA GLY A 18 80.15 0.57 15.48
C GLY A 18 81.31 -0.43 15.14
N ARG A 19 81.82 -0.37 13.88
CA ARG A 19 83.03 -1.01 13.27
C ARG A 19 82.97 -2.52 12.98
N GLY A 20 83.55 -3.10 11.93
CA GLY A 20 84.40 -2.63 10.82
C GLY A 20 85.21 -3.81 10.24
N ASP A 21 85.50 -3.75 8.94
CA ASP A 21 86.67 -4.32 8.22
C ASP A 21 86.65 -5.69 7.47
N ALA A 22 87.11 -5.54 6.21
CA ALA A 22 88.09 -6.34 5.46
C ALA A 22 87.62 -7.36 4.40
N ALA A 23 88.14 -7.12 3.20
CA ALA A 23 87.99 -7.86 1.95
C ALA A 23 88.91 -9.09 1.84
N LYS A 24 88.53 -10.07 1.02
CA LYS A 24 89.47 -10.93 0.27
C LYS A 24 88.83 -11.57 -0.97
N GLU A 25 89.64 -11.66 -2.02
CA GLU A 25 89.33 -12.06 -3.39
C GLU A 25 89.07 -13.56 -3.61
N ARG A 26 88.28 -13.82 -4.67
CA ARG A 26 88.31 -14.90 -5.68
C ARG A 26 88.35 -16.37 -5.24
N ARG A 27 87.31 -17.13 -5.64
CA ARG A 27 87.39 -18.41 -6.39
C ARG A 27 86.01 -18.72 -7.02
N GLY A 28 86.04 -19.34 -8.19
CA GLY A 28 84.90 -19.45 -9.10
C GLY A 28 83.91 -20.59 -8.86
N SER A 29 82.85 -20.52 -9.68
CA SER A 29 81.92 -21.55 -10.15
C SER A 29 81.19 -22.46 -9.14
N GLY A 30 79.87 -22.27 -9.03
CA GLY A 30 78.94 -23.23 -8.46
C GLY A 30 77.50 -22.71 -8.48
N SER A 31 76.67 -23.28 -9.34
CA SER A 31 75.26 -23.00 -9.61
C SER A 31 74.30 -23.03 -8.41
N GLY A 32 73.29 -22.15 -8.40
CA GLY A 32 72.11 -22.29 -7.53
C GLY A 32 71.14 -21.12 -7.66
N SER A 33 70.21 -21.19 -8.62
CA SER A 33 69.11 -20.24 -8.78
C SER A 33 68.02 -20.47 -7.73
N SER A 34 67.67 -19.46 -6.92
CA SER A 34 66.41 -19.45 -6.16
C SER A 34 65.37 -18.60 -6.89
N SER A 35 64.51 -19.26 -7.67
CA SER A 35 63.42 -18.66 -8.44
C SER A 35 62.24 -18.32 -7.51
N ARG A 36 61.79 -17.05 -7.49
CA ARG A 36 60.42 -16.72 -7.05
C ARG A 36 59.43 -17.46 -7.96
N PRO A 37 58.34 -18.07 -7.44
CA PRO A 37 57.38 -18.75 -8.29
C PRO A 37 56.74 -17.74 -9.25
N ARG A 38 56.91 -17.95 -10.56
CA ARG A 38 56.19 -17.21 -11.59
C ARG A 38 54.73 -17.65 -11.53
N ILE A 39 53.85 -16.74 -11.12
CA ILE A 39 52.41 -16.95 -11.22
C ILE A 39 52.09 -17.24 -12.69
N HIS A 40 51.45 -18.38 -12.95
CA HIS A 40 51.16 -18.83 -14.30
C HIS A 40 50.27 -17.76 -15.01
N PRO A 41 50.54 -17.39 -16.27
CA PRO A 41 49.83 -16.30 -16.96
C PRO A 41 48.30 -16.40 -16.91
N ILE A 42 47.78 -17.63 -16.85
CA ILE A 42 46.35 -17.97 -16.76
C ILE A 42 45.77 -17.57 -15.39
N GLU A 43 46.50 -17.78 -14.29
CA GLU A 43 46.06 -17.40 -12.94
C GLU A 43 46.08 -15.89 -12.73
N ALA A 44 47.06 -15.20 -13.31
CA ALA A 44 47.12 -13.74 -13.28
C ALA A 44 45.96 -13.10 -14.06
N ALA A 45 45.60 -13.66 -15.21
CA ALA A 45 44.46 -13.22 -16.01
C ALA A 45 43.12 -13.48 -15.29
N ARG A 46 42.97 -14.65 -14.64
CA ARG A 46 41.77 -14.99 -13.84
C ARG A 46 41.58 -14.04 -12.66
N ARG A 47 42.64 -13.77 -11.88
CA ARG A 47 42.59 -12.80 -10.76
C ARG A 47 42.27 -11.38 -11.22
N LYS A 48 42.71 -10.97 -12.40
CA LYS A 48 42.37 -9.66 -12.99
C LYS A 48 40.90 -9.59 -13.39
N LYS A 49 40.33 -10.67 -13.94
CA LYS A 49 38.91 -10.77 -14.29
C LYS A 49 38.01 -10.78 -13.04
N GLU A 50 38.39 -11.54 -12.01
CA GLU A 50 37.68 -11.58 -10.72
C GLU A 50 37.69 -10.21 -10.03
N ARG A 51 38.84 -9.53 -9.97
CA ARG A 51 38.91 -8.16 -9.42
C ARG A 51 38.06 -7.16 -10.19
N LYS A 52 38.00 -7.28 -11.52
CA LYS A 52 37.16 -6.41 -12.35
C LYS A 52 35.67 -6.68 -12.09
N LEU A 53 35.29 -7.95 -11.93
CA LEU A 53 33.92 -8.36 -11.62
C LEU A 53 33.48 -7.87 -10.23
N ILE A 54 34.34 -8.00 -9.22
CA ILE A 54 34.09 -7.51 -7.85
C ILE A 54 33.98 -5.98 -7.85
N ALA A 55 34.84 -5.27 -8.59
CA ALA A 55 34.76 -3.82 -8.70
C ALA A 55 33.47 -3.35 -9.39
N THR A 56 33.02 -4.06 -10.44
CA THR A 56 31.74 -3.77 -11.09
C THR A 56 30.57 -4.05 -10.16
N ALA A 57 30.58 -5.18 -9.44
CA ALA A 57 29.53 -5.51 -8.47
C ALA A 57 29.47 -4.49 -7.33
N ALA A 58 30.61 -4.04 -6.82
CA ALA A 58 30.67 -2.99 -5.80
C ALA A 58 30.15 -1.64 -6.32
N ALA A 59 30.45 -1.27 -7.56
CA ALA A 59 29.95 -0.04 -8.17
C ALA A 59 28.43 -0.08 -8.39
N VAL A 60 27.89 -1.22 -8.82
CA VAL A 60 26.43 -1.42 -8.96
C VAL A 60 25.75 -1.41 -7.60
N PHE A 61 26.35 -2.04 -6.59
CA PHE A 61 25.82 -2.02 -5.21
C PHE A 61 25.81 -0.61 -4.61
N ILE A 62 26.86 0.18 -4.83
CA ILE A 62 26.91 1.58 -4.37
C ILE A 62 25.86 2.42 -5.09
N LEU A 63 25.68 2.25 -6.41
CA LEU A 63 24.65 2.97 -7.16
C LEU A 63 23.25 2.59 -6.67
N PHE A 64 23.00 1.30 -6.42
CA PHE A 64 21.74 0.79 -5.91
C PHE A 64 21.45 1.29 -4.48
N LEU A 65 22.46 1.28 -3.61
CA LEU A 65 22.36 1.83 -2.25
C LEU A 65 22.09 3.35 -2.28
N SER A 66 22.68 4.07 -3.24
CA SER A 66 22.43 5.52 -3.43
C SER A 66 20.98 5.80 -3.86
N ILE A 67 20.43 4.95 -4.75
CA ILE A 67 19.04 5.03 -5.20
C ILE A 67 18.08 4.68 -4.05
N ILE A 68 18.38 3.65 -3.27
CA ILE A 68 17.60 3.29 -2.07
C ILE A 68 17.64 4.42 -1.04
N ILE A 69 18.80 4.99 -0.75
CA ILE A 69 18.91 6.14 0.18
C ILE A 69 18.10 7.33 -0.35
N ALA A 70 18.11 7.60 -1.66
CA ALA A 70 17.29 8.65 -2.25
C ALA A 70 15.78 8.34 -2.19
N LEU A 71 15.37 7.08 -2.39
CA LEU A 71 13.98 6.62 -2.29
C LEU A 71 13.48 6.62 -0.84
N VAL A 72 14.30 6.17 0.12
CA VAL A 72 14.02 6.19 1.56
C VAL A 72 14.00 7.62 2.07
N ALA A 73 14.91 8.50 1.63
CA ALA A 73 14.83 9.92 1.93
C ALA A 73 13.53 10.54 1.39
N ARG A 74 13.11 10.15 0.17
CA ARG A 74 11.85 10.60 -0.44
C ARG A 74 10.61 10.04 0.29
N ALA A 75 10.68 8.81 0.82
CA ALA A 75 9.60 8.17 1.58
C ALA A 75 9.51 8.69 3.03
N CYS A 76 10.63 9.04 3.67
CA CYS A 76 10.69 9.58 5.02
C CYS A 76 10.48 11.10 5.10
N THR A 77 10.36 11.79 3.96
CA THR A 77 10.01 13.21 3.90
C THR A 77 8.88 13.41 2.89
N HIS A 78 7.67 12.92 3.18
CA HIS A 78 6.51 13.43 2.46
C HIS A 78 6.20 14.84 2.97
N LYS A 79 7.05 15.79 2.60
CA LYS A 79 6.77 17.21 2.75
C LYS A 79 5.65 17.50 1.76
N GLU A 80 4.56 18.07 2.24
CA GLU A 80 3.43 18.47 1.40
C GLU A 80 3.96 19.26 0.20
N ASN A 81 3.51 18.91 -1.02
CA ASN A 81 3.93 19.61 -2.21
C ASN A 81 3.28 20.99 -2.18
N THR A 82 4.00 22.02 -1.74
CA THR A 82 3.48 23.40 -1.65
C THR A 82 3.70 24.20 -2.93
N SER A 83 3.91 23.53 -4.08
CA SER A 83 4.02 24.20 -5.38
C SER A 83 2.65 24.64 -5.88
N ASP A 84 2.61 25.61 -6.78
CA ASP A 84 1.35 26.06 -7.39
C ASP A 84 0.61 24.93 -8.10
N PHE A 85 -0.72 25.00 -8.07
CA PHE A 85 -1.59 24.03 -8.70
C PHE A 85 -1.81 24.33 -10.17
N ILE A 86 -1.86 23.28 -10.99
CA ILE A 86 -2.36 23.35 -12.34
C ILE A 86 -3.85 23.01 -12.32
N VAL A 87 -4.70 23.98 -12.62
CA VAL A 87 -6.14 23.77 -12.79
C VAL A 87 -6.46 23.67 -14.28
N ILE A 88 -7.12 22.59 -14.69
CA ILE A 88 -7.53 22.34 -16.06
C ILE A 88 -9.05 22.29 -16.10
N MET A 89 -9.66 23.26 -16.78
CA MET A 89 -11.07 23.26 -17.17
C MET A 89 -11.15 23.38 -18.70
N GLU A 90 -11.70 24.47 -19.24
CA GLU A 90 -11.61 24.84 -20.66
C GLU A 90 -10.18 25.24 -21.07
N SER A 91 -9.43 25.83 -20.15
CA SER A 91 -8.02 26.18 -20.34
C SER A 91 -7.19 25.71 -19.15
N LYS A 92 -5.88 25.56 -19.38
CA LYS A 92 -4.90 25.25 -18.34
C LYS A 92 -4.48 26.55 -17.67
N ARG A 93 -4.58 26.62 -16.34
CA ARG A 93 -4.08 27.74 -15.53
C ARG A 93 -3.21 27.26 -14.38
N THR A 94 -2.28 28.11 -13.97
CA THR A 94 -1.50 27.93 -12.75
C THR A 94 -2.09 28.83 -11.68
N VAL A 95 -2.41 28.25 -10.52
CA VAL A 95 -3.06 28.94 -9.40
C VAL A 95 -2.19 28.75 -8.16
N PRO A 96 -1.89 29.81 -7.39
CA PRO A 96 -1.04 29.72 -6.22
C PRO A 96 -1.51 28.65 -5.23
N TYR A 97 -0.55 27.93 -4.64
CA TYR A 97 -0.86 26.90 -3.63
C TYR A 97 -1.72 27.45 -2.49
N THR A 98 -1.40 28.65 -2.00
CA THR A 98 -2.09 29.32 -0.89
C THR A 98 -3.54 29.70 -1.21
N ASP A 99 -3.87 29.83 -2.49
CA ASP A 99 -5.22 30.20 -2.90
C ASP A 99 -6.12 28.95 -2.94
N ILE A 100 -5.54 27.79 -3.30
CA ILE A 100 -6.24 26.51 -3.43
C ILE A 100 -6.24 25.71 -2.13
N VAL A 101 -5.14 25.64 -1.40
CA VAL A 101 -5.05 24.85 -0.17
C VAL A 101 -5.12 25.77 1.04
N ARG A 102 -6.20 25.65 1.81
CA ARG A 102 -6.46 26.44 3.02
C ARG A 102 -6.80 25.48 4.14
N ASP A 103 -6.00 25.51 5.21
CA ASP A 103 -6.10 24.59 6.35
C ASP A 103 -6.17 23.10 5.94
N GLY A 104 -5.40 22.72 4.91
CA GLY A 104 -5.33 21.34 4.38
C GLY A 104 -6.47 20.95 3.42
N VAL A 105 -7.48 21.82 3.27
CA VAL A 105 -8.63 21.62 2.37
C VAL A 105 -8.35 22.24 1.02
N VAL A 106 -8.65 21.49 -0.05
CA VAL A 106 -8.49 21.95 -1.44
C VAL A 106 -9.76 22.66 -1.88
N TYR A 107 -9.61 23.86 -2.40
CA TYR A 107 -10.67 24.73 -2.87
C TYR A 107 -10.62 24.88 -4.39
N LEU A 108 -11.80 25.07 -4.99
CA LEU A 108 -11.96 25.46 -6.38
C LEU A 108 -12.77 26.74 -6.47
N ASN A 109 -12.40 27.62 -7.40
CA ASN A 109 -13.15 28.83 -7.69
C ASN A 109 -14.48 28.45 -8.36
N ALA A 110 -15.56 28.47 -7.58
CA ALA A 110 -16.89 28.10 -8.01
C ALA A 110 -17.52 29.14 -8.95
N THR A 111 -17.05 30.39 -8.94
CA THR A 111 -17.47 31.41 -9.92
C THR A 111 -16.92 31.08 -11.31
N GLU A 112 -15.65 30.66 -11.40
CA GLU A 112 -15.05 30.16 -12.63
C GLU A 112 -15.74 28.87 -13.10
N LEU A 113 -15.94 27.93 -12.17
CA LEU A 113 -16.66 26.69 -12.44
C LEU A 113 -18.05 26.96 -13.01
N ALA A 114 -18.76 27.94 -12.46
CA ALA A 114 -20.08 28.34 -12.95
C ALA A 114 -20.01 28.78 -14.42
N TYR A 115 -19.03 29.59 -14.79
CA TYR A 115 -18.85 29.98 -16.19
C TYR A 115 -18.57 28.77 -17.10
N PHE A 116 -17.66 27.88 -16.69
CA PHE A 116 -17.32 26.66 -17.42
C PHE A 116 -18.54 25.74 -17.64
N CYS A 117 -19.38 25.62 -16.62
CA CYS A 117 -20.59 24.80 -16.63
C CYS A 117 -21.83 25.52 -17.19
N ARG A 118 -21.68 26.78 -17.64
CA ARG A 118 -22.77 27.66 -18.10
C ARG A 118 -23.84 27.97 -17.05
N MET A 119 -23.49 27.83 -15.77
CA MET A 119 -24.35 28.21 -14.65
C MET A 119 -24.40 29.73 -14.47
N THR A 120 -25.44 30.21 -13.81
CA THR A 120 -25.58 31.61 -13.44
C THR A 120 -25.09 31.85 -12.01
N VAL A 121 -24.25 32.87 -11.83
CA VAL A 121 -23.86 33.39 -10.51
C VAL A 121 -24.67 34.65 -10.23
N SER A 122 -25.34 34.72 -9.09
CA SER A 122 -26.18 35.85 -8.68
C SER A 122 -26.12 36.07 -7.17
N GLY A 123 -26.72 37.16 -6.68
CA GLY A 123 -26.75 37.51 -5.26
C GLY A 123 -25.84 38.69 -4.91
N SER A 124 -25.41 38.73 -3.66
CA SER A 124 -24.61 39.80 -3.05
C SER A 124 -23.40 39.22 -2.32
N TYR A 125 -22.45 40.08 -1.88
CA TYR A 125 -21.21 39.62 -1.24
C TYR A 125 -21.43 38.87 0.09
N ASP A 126 -22.57 39.06 0.75
CA ASP A 126 -22.99 38.32 1.95
C ASP A 126 -23.74 37.01 1.62
N LYS A 127 -24.15 36.82 0.37
CA LYS A 127 -24.97 35.69 -0.07
C LYS A 127 -24.90 35.47 -1.57
N LEU A 128 -24.13 34.46 -1.98
CA LEU A 128 -23.94 34.10 -3.38
C LEU A 128 -24.82 32.91 -3.74
N LYS A 129 -25.40 32.93 -4.93
CA LYS A 129 -26.26 31.87 -5.46
C LYS A 129 -25.74 31.41 -6.81
N LEU A 130 -25.46 30.12 -6.90
CA LEU A 130 -25.28 29.42 -8.17
C LEU A 130 -26.64 28.87 -8.61
N THR A 131 -26.97 29.06 -9.88
CA THR A 131 -28.18 28.48 -10.50
C THR A 131 -27.76 27.71 -11.74
N SER A 132 -28.10 26.42 -11.79
CA SER A 132 -27.77 25.58 -12.93
C SER A 132 -28.74 25.79 -14.10
N ASN A 133 -28.45 25.19 -15.25
CA ASN A 133 -29.32 25.27 -16.44
C ASN A 133 -30.67 24.55 -16.25
N SER A 134 -30.69 23.53 -15.40
CA SER A 134 -31.92 22.80 -15.02
C SER A 134 -32.82 23.61 -14.07
N GLY A 135 -32.33 24.72 -13.52
CA GLY A 135 -33.04 25.55 -12.54
C GLY A 135 -32.71 25.23 -11.08
N ASP A 136 -31.86 24.23 -10.82
CA ASP A 136 -31.37 23.93 -9.48
C ASP A 136 -30.57 25.11 -8.92
N SER A 137 -30.55 25.25 -7.60
CA SER A 137 -29.77 26.31 -6.97
C SER A 137 -29.08 25.94 -5.68
N ALA A 138 -27.86 26.44 -5.54
CA ALA A 138 -27.06 26.33 -4.33
C ALA A 138 -26.71 27.73 -3.84
N VAL A 139 -27.03 28.01 -2.58
CA VAL A 139 -26.84 29.31 -1.95
C VAL A 139 -25.78 29.18 -0.86
N PHE A 140 -24.81 30.07 -0.92
CA PHE A 140 -23.62 30.10 -0.07
C PHE A 140 -23.58 31.41 0.69
N VAL A 141 -23.28 31.30 1.99
CA VAL A 141 -22.94 32.44 2.83
C VAL A 141 -21.43 32.31 3.10
N PRO A 142 -20.61 33.31 2.73
CA PRO A 142 -19.18 33.27 3.03
C PRO A 142 -18.92 33.04 4.52
N ASP A 143 -17.82 32.35 4.81
CA ASP A 143 -17.38 31.95 6.16
C ASP A 143 -18.32 30.98 6.88
N LYS A 144 -19.29 30.38 6.17
CA LYS A 144 -20.12 29.28 6.68
C LYS A 144 -19.74 27.96 6.04
N SER A 145 -19.65 26.91 6.85
CA SER A 145 -19.51 25.51 6.41
C SER A 145 -20.84 24.85 6.11
N THR A 146 -21.84 25.62 5.68
CA THR A 146 -23.17 25.13 5.30
C THR A 146 -23.64 25.85 4.05
N ALA A 147 -24.21 25.12 3.11
CA ALA A 147 -24.82 25.65 1.90
C ALA A 147 -26.30 25.24 1.84
N LYS A 148 -27.15 26.09 1.25
CA LYS A 148 -28.55 25.74 0.99
C LYS A 148 -28.69 25.24 -0.45
N VAL A 149 -28.77 23.93 -0.63
CA VAL A 149 -28.85 23.24 -1.93
C VAL A 149 -30.28 22.79 -2.17
N ASN A 150 -30.93 23.33 -3.20
CA ASN A 150 -32.33 23.04 -3.54
C ASN A 150 -33.29 23.19 -2.33
N GLY A 151 -32.98 24.13 -1.44
CA GLY A 151 -33.74 24.41 -0.21
C GLY A 151 -33.24 23.67 1.04
N ALA A 152 -32.54 22.55 0.90
CA ALA A 152 -31.97 21.76 2.00
C ALA A 152 -30.65 22.35 2.50
N ASP A 153 -30.41 22.28 3.82
CA ASP A 153 -29.15 22.71 4.42
C ASP A 153 -28.14 21.56 4.40
N ILE A 154 -27.04 21.75 3.66
CA ILE A 154 -26.00 20.76 3.44
C ILE A 154 -24.71 21.22 4.12
N ALA A 155 -24.15 20.36 4.96
CA ALA A 155 -22.86 20.60 5.60
C ALA A 155 -21.71 20.49 4.58
N MET A 156 -20.76 21.41 4.67
CA MET A 156 -19.53 21.43 3.90
C MET A 156 -18.36 21.06 4.82
N PRO A 157 -17.30 20.41 4.31
CA PRO A 157 -16.14 20.04 5.11
C PRO A 157 -15.32 21.25 5.59
N ALA A 158 -15.47 22.40 4.93
CA ALA A 158 -14.90 23.67 5.34
C ALA A 158 -15.77 24.85 4.85
N PRO A 159 -15.54 26.09 5.34
CA PRO A 159 -16.34 27.24 4.95
C PRO A 159 -16.25 27.56 3.46
N ALA A 160 -17.33 28.07 2.87
CA ALA A 160 -17.24 28.78 1.60
C ALA A 160 -16.46 30.08 1.81
N ILE A 161 -15.53 30.41 0.92
CA ILE A 161 -14.69 31.61 1.07
C ILE A 161 -14.95 32.55 -0.08
N LEU A 162 -15.14 33.82 0.27
CA LEU A 162 -15.16 34.90 -0.71
C LEU A 162 -13.78 35.55 -0.74
N ASP A 163 -13.09 35.44 -1.87
CA ASP A 163 -11.76 36.02 -2.05
C ASP A 163 -11.71 36.77 -3.39
N GLY A 164 -11.43 38.07 -3.31
CA GLY A 164 -11.67 39.01 -4.40
C GLY A 164 -13.14 38.95 -4.88
N ASN A 165 -13.34 38.71 -6.18
CA ASN A 165 -14.66 38.53 -6.79
C ASN A 165 -15.03 37.04 -6.99
N GLY A 166 -14.26 36.11 -6.42
CA GLY A 166 -14.47 34.67 -6.58
C GLY A 166 -15.08 34.02 -5.34
N LEU A 167 -16.13 33.22 -5.55
CA LEU A 167 -16.57 32.25 -4.56
C LEU A 167 -15.67 31.02 -4.65
N TRP A 168 -15.07 30.62 -3.54
CA TRP A 168 -14.26 29.42 -3.42
C TRP A 168 -14.98 28.40 -2.55
N LEU A 169 -15.15 27.18 -3.06
CA LEU A 169 -15.81 26.09 -2.35
C LEU A 169 -14.84 24.92 -2.16
N PRO A 170 -14.97 24.16 -1.05
CA PRO A 170 -14.22 22.92 -0.88
C PRO A 170 -14.50 21.95 -2.04
N CYS A 171 -13.45 21.39 -2.63
CA CYS A 171 -13.59 20.46 -3.75
C CYS A 171 -14.44 19.24 -3.39
N ASP A 172 -14.33 18.71 -2.17
CA ASP A 172 -15.13 17.56 -1.72
C ASP A 172 -16.63 17.89 -1.69
N PHE A 173 -16.99 19.14 -1.35
CA PHE A 173 -18.37 19.59 -1.46
C PHE A 173 -18.80 19.67 -2.93
N ILE A 174 -17.93 20.17 -3.81
CA ILE A 174 -18.22 20.23 -5.25
C ILE A 174 -18.45 18.83 -5.80
N ILE A 175 -17.53 17.90 -5.56
CA ILE A 175 -17.59 16.50 -6.00
C ILE A 175 -18.88 15.83 -5.50
N SER A 176 -19.24 16.02 -4.23
CA SER A 176 -20.41 15.36 -3.64
C SER A 176 -21.75 16.00 -4.02
N THR A 177 -21.78 17.26 -4.45
CA THR A 177 -23.02 18.04 -4.64
C THR A 177 -23.32 18.35 -6.10
N PHE A 178 -22.30 18.62 -6.93
CA PHE A 178 -22.50 19.02 -8.33
C PHE A 178 -22.51 17.76 -9.21
N ARG A 179 -23.66 17.46 -9.82
CA ARG A 179 -23.80 16.35 -10.77
C ARG A 179 -23.57 16.86 -12.20
N GLY A 180 -23.09 16.00 -13.08
CA GLY A 180 -22.71 16.36 -14.46
C GLY A 180 -21.36 17.08 -14.57
N VAL A 181 -20.60 17.15 -13.47
CA VAL A 181 -19.26 17.74 -13.37
C VAL A 181 -18.35 16.76 -12.64
N ASN A 182 -17.23 16.40 -13.24
CA ASN A 182 -16.23 15.54 -12.62
C ASN A 182 -15.03 16.39 -12.21
N VAL A 183 -14.60 16.28 -10.95
CA VAL A 183 -13.41 16.97 -10.43
C VAL A 183 -12.43 15.92 -9.92
N THR A 184 -11.25 15.86 -10.52
CA THR A 184 -10.15 14.97 -10.09
C THR A 184 -9.03 15.80 -9.49
N ILE A 185 -8.56 15.40 -8.30
CA ILE A 185 -7.48 16.07 -7.58
C ILE A 185 -6.28 15.12 -7.48
N ASP A 186 -5.17 15.49 -8.13
CA ASP A 186 -3.87 14.84 -7.99
C ASP A 186 -3.00 15.71 -7.07
N ARG A 187 -2.95 15.37 -5.78
CA ARG A 187 -2.17 16.10 -4.76
C ARG A 187 -0.67 15.89 -4.89
N GLU A 188 -0.21 14.85 -5.58
CA GLU A 188 1.22 14.65 -5.79
C GLU A 188 1.74 15.59 -6.89
N LYS A 189 0.96 15.73 -7.97
CA LYS A 189 1.28 16.59 -9.10
C LYS A 189 0.74 18.02 -8.96
N ASN A 190 0.07 18.34 -7.85
CA ASN A 190 -0.70 19.57 -7.64
C ASN A 190 -1.53 19.93 -8.86
N LYS A 191 -2.41 19.01 -9.26
CA LYS A 191 -3.22 19.17 -10.46
C LYS A 191 -4.69 18.92 -10.16
N ILE A 192 -5.55 19.86 -10.54
CA ILE A 192 -7.01 19.69 -10.54
C ILE A 192 -7.47 19.62 -11.98
N THR A 193 -8.23 18.60 -12.32
CA THR A 193 -8.87 18.47 -13.63
C THR A 193 -10.37 18.49 -13.45
N VAL A 194 -11.05 19.35 -14.19
CA VAL A 194 -12.51 19.46 -14.20
C VAL A 194 -13.00 19.13 -15.60
N THR A 195 -13.91 18.16 -15.69
CA THR A 195 -14.60 17.80 -16.95
C THR A 195 -16.11 17.87 -16.76
N ARG A 196 -16.82 17.99 -17.87
CA ARG A 196 -18.29 17.88 -17.90
C ARG A 196 -18.66 16.52 -18.45
N GLU A 197 -19.67 15.91 -17.86
CA GLU A 197 -20.22 14.65 -18.35
C GLU A 197 -20.91 14.86 -19.70
N GLU A 198 -20.59 14.02 -20.67
CA GLU A 198 -21.16 14.07 -22.01
C GLU A 198 -22.48 13.29 -22.06
N ALA A 199 -23.49 13.86 -22.70
CA ALA A 199 -24.77 13.21 -22.92
C ALA A 199 -24.62 12.03 -23.89
N GLU A 200 -25.49 11.03 -23.74
CA GLU A 200 -25.53 9.87 -24.64
C GLU A 200 -25.69 10.31 -26.11
N GLY A 201 -24.85 9.77 -26.99
CA GLY A 201 -24.81 10.13 -28.41
C GLY A 201 -23.97 11.37 -28.75
N SER A 202 -23.21 11.91 -27.80
CA SER A 202 -22.19 12.94 -28.03
C SER A 202 -21.16 12.52 -29.10
N LYS A 203 -20.67 13.48 -29.90
CA LYS A 203 -19.75 13.23 -31.02
C LYS A 203 -18.39 13.88 -30.77
N PRO A 204 -17.28 13.24 -31.20
CA PRO A 204 -15.95 13.83 -31.13
C PRO A 204 -15.89 15.22 -31.76
N GLY A 205 -15.38 16.20 -31.02
CA GLY A 205 -15.23 17.60 -31.46
C GLY A 205 -16.51 18.46 -31.41
N LYS A 206 -17.66 17.88 -31.05
CA LYS A 206 -18.91 18.61 -30.77
C LYS A 206 -19.62 17.99 -29.56
N PRO A 207 -19.02 18.10 -28.36
CA PRO A 207 -19.58 17.47 -27.18
C PRO A 207 -20.93 18.11 -26.82
N VAL A 208 -21.91 17.26 -26.55
CA VAL A 208 -23.15 17.65 -25.88
C VAL A 208 -23.00 17.23 -24.43
N TYR A 209 -23.16 18.17 -23.51
CA TYR A 209 -22.99 17.89 -22.08
C TYR A 209 -24.33 17.74 -21.40
N VAL A 210 -24.40 16.87 -20.40
CA VAL A 210 -25.54 16.82 -19.49
C VAL A 210 -25.66 18.16 -18.75
N ASP A 211 -26.89 18.50 -18.37
CA ASP A 211 -27.12 19.67 -17.53
C ASP A 211 -26.57 19.42 -16.14
N VAL A 212 -25.90 20.44 -15.59
CA VAL A 212 -25.45 20.40 -14.21
C VAL A 212 -26.67 20.47 -13.31
N THR A 213 -26.74 19.59 -12.32
CA THR A 213 -27.75 19.62 -11.25
C THR A 213 -27.05 19.66 -9.91
N PHE A 214 -27.75 20.10 -8.86
CA PHE A 214 -27.22 20.07 -7.50
C PHE A 214 -27.97 19.03 -6.67
N SER A 215 -27.24 18.06 -6.12
CA SER A 215 -27.82 17.03 -5.25
C SER A 215 -27.66 17.43 -3.79
N ALA A 216 -28.77 17.44 -3.05
CA ALA A 216 -28.77 17.46 -1.59
C ALA A 216 -28.47 16.07 -0.99
N GLU A 217 -28.58 15.01 -1.78
CA GLU A 217 -28.35 13.63 -1.37
C GLU A 217 -26.89 13.24 -1.62
N LYS A 218 -26.22 12.78 -0.55
CA LYS A 218 -24.92 12.10 -0.68
C LYS A 218 -25.17 10.78 -1.41
N PRO A 219 -24.30 10.38 -2.36
CA PRO A 219 -24.41 9.04 -2.96
C PRO A 219 -24.43 8.00 -1.83
N SER A 220 -25.33 7.02 -1.94
CA SER A 220 -25.38 5.86 -1.06
C SER A 220 -24.01 5.18 -1.02
N LEU A 221 -23.74 4.39 0.04
CA LEU A 221 -22.50 3.61 0.10
C LEU A 221 -22.37 2.73 -1.16
N GLU A 222 -23.46 2.09 -1.57
CA GLU A 222 -23.50 1.28 -2.79
C GLU A 222 -23.06 2.06 -4.04
N GLU A 223 -23.61 3.26 -4.27
CA GLU A 223 -23.24 4.09 -5.42
C GLU A 223 -21.76 4.47 -5.38
N ARG A 224 -21.23 4.86 -4.20
CA ARG A 224 -19.79 5.16 -4.06
C ARG A 224 -18.91 3.96 -4.36
N ILE A 225 -19.29 2.77 -3.88
CA ILE A 225 -18.53 1.55 -4.15
C ILE A 225 -18.57 1.19 -5.63
N ARG A 226 -19.73 1.30 -6.29
CA ARG A 226 -19.86 1.04 -7.73
C ARG A 226 -19.04 2.02 -8.56
N GLU A 227 -19.07 3.30 -8.21
CA GLU A 227 -18.26 4.33 -8.84
C GLU A 227 -16.77 4.04 -8.66
N MET A 228 -16.34 3.75 -7.42
CA MET A 228 -14.96 3.39 -7.11
C MET A 228 -14.50 2.18 -7.92
N ILE A 229 -15.28 1.10 -7.99
CA ILE A 229 -14.94 -0.09 -8.78
C ILE A 229 -14.85 0.23 -10.28
N SER A 230 -15.78 1.03 -10.80
CA SER A 230 -15.76 1.43 -12.21
C SER A 230 -14.55 2.29 -12.59
N SER A 231 -13.94 2.95 -11.60
CA SER A 231 -12.78 3.83 -11.79
C SER A 231 -11.43 3.10 -11.70
N TYR A 232 -11.41 1.81 -11.36
CA TYR A 232 -10.14 1.06 -11.23
C TYR A 232 -9.41 0.96 -12.56
N GLU A 233 -8.16 1.43 -12.57
CA GLU A 233 -7.22 1.20 -13.65
C GLU A 233 -6.24 0.10 -13.24
N PHE A 234 -6.01 -0.87 -14.14
CA PHE A 234 -5.07 -1.97 -13.96
C PHE A 234 -3.91 -1.87 -14.96
N LEU A 235 -2.71 -2.16 -14.51
CA LEU A 235 -1.48 -2.31 -15.31
C LEU A 235 -1.54 -3.57 -16.19
N THR A 236 -2.32 -4.57 -15.78
CA THR A 236 -2.48 -5.86 -16.45
C THR A 236 -3.89 -6.07 -17.00
N ASP A 237 -4.03 -6.95 -17.99
CA ASP A 237 -5.33 -7.33 -18.53
C ASP A 237 -6.07 -8.28 -17.58
N VAL A 238 -7.07 -7.75 -16.89
CA VAL A 238 -7.94 -8.50 -15.96
C VAL A 238 -9.24 -8.98 -16.60
N SER A 239 -9.46 -8.74 -17.90
CA SER A 239 -10.74 -9.03 -18.58
C SER A 239 -11.19 -10.48 -18.44
N SER A 240 -10.24 -11.43 -18.52
CA SER A 240 -10.51 -12.86 -18.39
C SER A 240 -10.91 -13.32 -16.98
N VAL A 241 -10.68 -12.48 -15.97
CA VAL A 241 -10.90 -12.81 -14.55
C VAL A 241 -11.97 -11.96 -13.86
N LEU A 242 -12.58 -10.98 -14.54
CA LEU A 242 -13.59 -10.09 -13.96
C LEU A 242 -14.71 -10.83 -13.22
N ALA A 243 -15.22 -11.93 -13.79
CA ALA A 243 -16.27 -12.73 -13.18
C ALA A 243 -15.86 -13.43 -11.87
N TYR A 244 -14.56 -13.53 -11.58
CA TYR A 244 -14.04 -14.10 -10.34
C TYR A 244 -13.73 -13.06 -9.26
N LEU A 245 -13.54 -11.80 -9.66
CA LEU A 245 -13.22 -10.72 -8.71
C LEU A 245 -14.40 -10.43 -7.78
N ASP A 246 -15.62 -10.46 -8.31
CA ASP A 246 -16.84 -10.09 -7.57
C ASP A 246 -17.91 -11.20 -7.61
N PRO A 247 -17.73 -12.30 -6.88
CA PRO A 247 -18.75 -13.33 -6.78
C PRO A 247 -19.98 -12.83 -6.01
N ALA A 248 -21.17 -13.10 -6.55
CA ALA A 248 -22.45 -12.78 -5.88
C ALA A 248 -22.81 -13.71 -4.70
N ASP A 249 -22.05 -14.79 -4.48
CA ASP A 249 -22.38 -15.79 -3.47
C ASP A 249 -21.93 -15.35 -2.07
N SER A 250 -22.87 -15.23 -1.14
CA SER A 250 -22.62 -14.88 0.27
C SER A 250 -21.62 -15.82 0.98
N LYS A 251 -21.32 -17.01 0.45
CA LYS A 251 -20.30 -17.91 1.01
C LYS A 251 -18.92 -17.24 1.15
N TYR A 252 -18.61 -16.22 0.36
CA TYR A 252 -17.35 -15.49 0.44
C TYR A 252 -17.26 -14.57 1.66
N LEU A 253 -18.39 -14.29 2.31
CA LEU A 253 -18.50 -13.62 3.61
C LEU A 253 -18.51 -14.61 4.79
N LEU A 254 -18.19 -15.89 4.57
CA LEU A 254 -18.08 -16.88 5.65
C LEU A 254 -17.15 -16.38 6.76
N LEU A 255 -17.68 -16.16 7.96
CA LEU A 255 -16.92 -15.76 9.13
C LEU A 255 -16.36 -16.99 9.83
N VAL A 256 -15.04 -17.05 9.99
CA VAL A 256 -14.34 -18.10 10.73
C VAL A 256 -13.45 -17.43 11.78
N ASN A 257 -13.77 -17.64 13.05
CA ASN A 257 -13.09 -17.03 14.19
C ASN A 257 -13.40 -17.86 15.47
N PRO A 258 -12.93 -17.46 16.67
CA PRO A 258 -13.20 -18.16 17.94
C PRO A 258 -14.69 -18.43 18.22
N GLU A 259 -15.60 -17.59 17.73
CA GLU A 259 -17.04 -17.69 17.93
C GLU A 259 -17.75 -18.51 16.83
N ASN A 260 -17.13 -18.62 15.65
CA ASN A 260 -17.68 -19.24 14.46
C ASN A 260 -16.75 -20.34 13.90
N PRO A 261 -16.58 -21.47 14.61
CA PRO A 261 -15.72 -22.55 14.15
C PRO A 261 -16.32 -23.33 12.97
N LEU A 262 -15.44 -23.75 12.05
CA LEU A 262 -15.75 -24.73 11.02
C LEU A 262 -15.78 -26.14 11.59
N GLY A 263 -16.69 -26.95 11.06
CA GLY A 263 -16.76 -28.38 11.37
C GLY A 263 -15.51 -29.14 10.93
N GLN A 264 -15.23 -30.26 11.60
CA GLN A 264 -14.07 -31.11 11.32
C GLN A 264 -14.03 -31.64 9.87
N ASP A 265 -15.20 -31.86 9.28
CA ASP A 265 -15.36 -32.37 7.91
C ASP A 265 -15.54 -31.26 6.86
N TYR A 266 -15.45 -29.98 7.26
CA TYR A 266 -15.57 -28.87 6.32
C TYR A 266 -14.39 -28.85 5.35
N VAL A 267 -14.69 -28.91 4.06
CA VAL A 267 -13.73 -28.73 2.98
C VAL A 267 -14.36 -27.79 1.94
N PRO A 268 -13.77 -26.63 1.65
CA PRO A 268 -14.28 -25.72 0.65
C PRO A 268 -14.21 -26.37 -0.74
N SER A 269 -15.12 -25.99 -1.63
CA SER A 269 -15.18 -26.55 -2.99
C SER A 269 -15.60 -25.50 -4.02
N PRO A 270 -14.97 -25.50 -5.21
CA PRO A 270 -13.80 -26.30 -5.59
C PRO A 270 -12.48 -25.69 -5.09
N LEU A 271 -11.55 -26.55 -4.63
CA LEU A 271 -10.18 -26.18 -4.28
C LEU A 271 -9.23 -26.44 -5.44
N GLU A 272 -8.56 -25.39 -5.91
CA GLU A 272 -7.63 -25.41 -7.04
C GLU A 272 -6.21 -25.07 -6.56
N THR A 273 -5.19 -25.65 -7.20
CA THR A 273 -3.78 -25.39 -6.91
C THR A 273 -3.33 -24.07 -7.53
N LEU A 274 -2.58 -23.26 -6.77
CA LEU A 274 -1.93 -22.04 -7.25
C LEU A 274 -0.77 -22.37 -8.20
N ASP A 275 -0.46 -21.44 -9.10
CA ASP A 275 0.77 -21.54 -9.89
C ASP A 275 1.99 -21.53 -8.96
N SER A 276 2.88 -22.50 -9.17
CA SER A 276 4.12 -22.66 -8.42
C SER A 276 5.00 -21.40 -8.44
N ASN A 277 4.91 -20.55 -9.48
CA ASN A 277 5.71 -19.34 -9.62
C ASN A 277 5.38 -18.23 -8.60
N ILE A 278 4.20 -18.27 -7.98
CA ILE A 278 3.78 -17.32 -6.94
C ILE A 278 3.84 -17.94 -5.53
N THR A 279 4.17 -19.22 -5.42
CA THR A 279 4.28 -19.92 -4.13
C THR A 279 5.72 -19.96 -3.63
N LEU A 280 5.90 -19.86 -2.30
CA LEU A 280 7.21 -19.93 -1.69
C LEU A 280 7.86 -21.29 -1.96
N TYR A 281 9.02 -21.27 -2.61
CA TYR A 281 9.78 -22.47 -3.04
C TYR A 281 8.98 -23.45 -3.91
N GLY A 282 7.95 -22.98 -4.63
CA GLY A 282 7.11 -23.86 -5.46
C GLY A 282 6.22 -24.81 -4.66
N LYS A 283 5.95 -24.51 -3.38
CA LYS A 283 5.09 -25.31 -2.52
C LYS A 283 3.70 -25.45 -3.12
N GLU A 284 3.16 -26.67 -3.11
CA GLU A 284 1.77 -26.89 -3.50
C GLU A 284 0.85 -26.20 -2.47
N ILE A 285 0.19 -25.12 -2.90
CA ILE A 285 -0.77 -24.36 -2.10
C ILE A 285 -2.08 -24.31 -2.88
N ARG A 286 -3.19 -24.56 -2.19
CA ARG A 286 -4.53 -24.59 -2.77
C ARG A 286 -5.38 -23.46 -2.21
N LEU A 287 -6.33 -22.97 -3.01
CA LEU A 287 -7.35 -21.99 -2.61
C LEU A 287 -8.69 -22.33 -3.24
N GLU A 288 -9.76 -21.77 -2.69
CA GLU A 288 -11.06 -21.78 -3.37
C GLU A 288 -10.92 -21.09 -4.74
N LYS A 289 -11.59 -21.63 -5.76
CA LYS A 289 -11.44 -21.23 -7.17
C LYS A 289 -11.49 -19.73 -7.44
N PHE A 290 -12.36 -18.96 -6.79
CA PHE A 290 -12.46 -17.52 -6.99
C PHE A 290 -11.31 -16.81 -6.28
N ALA A 291 -11.02 -17.16 -5.02
CA ALA A 291 -9.90 -16.61 -4.25
C ALA A 291 -8.55 -16.82 -4.98
N ARG A 292 -8.15 -18.07 -5.25
CA ARG A 292 -8.00 -18.50 -6.64
C ARG A 292 -7.47 -17.55 -7.71
N ARG A 293 -8.35 -17.36 -8.69
CA ARG A 293 -8.17 -16.55 -9.90
C ARG A 293 -7.92 -15.08 -9.55
N SER A 294 -8.59 -14.56 -8.51
CA SER A 294 -8.43 -13.19 -8.04
C SER A 294 -7.03 -12.93 -7.49
N LEU A 295 -6.43 -13.90 -6.79
CA LEU A 295 -5.07 -13.79 -6.29
C LEU A 295 -4.05 -13.78 -7.41
N GLU A 296 -4.21 -14.63 -8.43
CA GLU A 296 -3.32 -14.64 -9.59
C GLU A 296 -3.36 -13.31 -10.34
N ALA A 297 -4.53 -12.70 -10.46
CA ALA A 297 -4.70 -11.35 -11.02
C ALA A 297 -3.98 -10.29 -10.16
N MET A 298 -4.17 -10.35 -8.84
CA MET A 298 -3.47 -9.47 -7.91
C MET A 298 -1.95 -9.62 -8.01
N PHE A 299 -1.44 -10.84 -8.13
CA PHE A 299 -0.01 -11.11 -8.30
C PHE A 299 0.52 -10.62 -9.65
N ALA A 300 -0.23 -10.78 -10.74
CA ALA A 300 0.15 -10.24 -12.04
C ALA A 300 0.29 -8.71 -11.98
N GLU A 301 -0.67 -8.04 -11.34
CA GLU A 301 -0.64 -6.59 -11.12
C GLU A 301 0.52 -6.15 -10.22
N LEU A 302 0.73 -6.87 -9.11
CA LEU A 302 1.83 -6.64 -8.16
C LEU A 302 3.20 -6.76 -8.84
N ARG A 303 3.37 -7.75 -9.72
CA ARG A 303 4.58 -7.94 -10.54
C ARG A 303 4.74 -6.81 -11.56
N ALA A 304 3.66 -6.40 -12.23
CA ALA A 304 3.69 -5.26 -13.15
C ALA A 304 4.04 -3.93 -12.45
N ALA A 305 3.70 -3.81 -11.16
CA ALA A 305 4.12 -2.70 -10.30
C ALA A 305 5.59 -2.80 -9.81
N GLY A 306 6.32 -3.86 -10.15
CA GLY A 306 7.75 -4.03 -9.88
C GLY A 306 8.10 -4.83 -8.62
N PHE A 307 7.13 -5.50 -7.99
CA PHE A 307 7.36 -6.33 -6.82
C PHE A 307 7.55 -7.79 -7.22
N ASP A 308 8.78 -8.21 -7.52
CA ASP A 308 9.09 -9.57 -8.03
C ASP A 308 9.46 -10.61 -6.95
N ASP A 309 9.51 -10.20 -5.69
CA ASP A 309 10.03 -10.98 -4.56
C ASP A 309 8.98 -11.40 -3.53
N VAL A 310 7.70 -11.20 -3.85
CA VAL A 310 6.56 -11.59 -3.01
C VAL A 310 6.07 -12.99 -3.38
N TYR A 311 5.70 -13.80 -2.38
CA TYR A 311 5.22 -15.16 -2.54
C TYR A 311 4.08 -15.49 -1.55
N VAL A 312 3.30 -16.50 -1.88
CA VAL A 312 2.33 -17.15 -0.99
C VAL A 312 3.06 -18.22 -0.18
N SER A 313 3.07 -18.10 1.15
CA SER A 313 3.65 -19.09 2.06
C SER A 313 2.63 -20.12 2.54
N SER A 314 1.35 -19.71 2.63
CA SER A 314 0.24 -20.52 3.09
C SER A 314 -1.08 -20.14 2.43
N GLY A 315 -1.97 -21.11 2.27
CA GLY A 315 -3.32 -20.96 1.73
C GLY A 315 -4.26 -21.94 2.45
N TYR A 316 -5.00 -22.78 1.74
CA TYR A 316 -5.86 -23.78 2.36
C TYR A 316 -5.09 -24.74 3.29
N ARG A 317 -5.63 -24.94 4.49
CA ARG A 317 -5.18 -25.95 5.47
C ARG A 317 -6.37 -26.82 5.84
N SER A 318 -6.26 -28.14 5.76
CA SER A 318 -7.31 -29.02 6.27
C SER A 318 -7.39 -28.96 7.80
N TYR A 319 -8.53 -29.37 8.38
CA TYR A 319 -8.67 -29.51 9.83
C TYR A 319 -7.55 -30.38 10.43
N SER A 320 -7.25 -31.52 9.80
CA SER A 320 -6.21 -32.45 10.24
C SER A 320 -4.79 -31.85 10.19
N TYR A 321 -4.50 -31.04 9.16
CA TYR A 321 -3.25 -30.32 9.06
C TYR A 321 -3.15 -29.25 10.14
N GLN A 322 -4.19 -28.45 10.34
CA GLN A 322 -4.22 -27.42 11.39
C GLN A 322 -4.09 -28.04 12.79
N SER A 323 -4.71 -29.21 13.03
CA SER A 323 -4.56 -29.94 14.29
C SER A 323 -3.12 -30.39 14.52
N SER A 324 -2.47 -30.93 13.48
CA SER A 324 -1.07 -31.36 13.58
C SER A 324 -0.13 -30.18 13.82
N LEU A 325 -0.37 -29.06 13.12
CA LEU A 325 0.40 -27.84 13.27
C LEU A 325 0.26 -27.26 14.68
N PHE A 326 -0.98 -27.09 15.15
CA PHE A 326 -1.27 -26.58 16.49
C PHE A 326 -0.60 -27.44 17.58
N ASN A 327 -0.74 -28.77 17.50
CA ASN A 327 -0.11 -29.68 18.46
C ASN A 327 1.42 -29.60 18.40
N SER A 328 2.01 -29.42 17.21
CA SER A 328 3.47 -29.27 17.08
C SER A 328 3.99 -28.01 17.77
N TYR A 329 3.23 -26.90 17.73
CA TYR A 329 3.57 -25.68 18.47
C TYR A 329 3.43 -25.86 19.98
N VAL A 330 2.40 -26.57 20.45
CA VAL A 330 2.24 -26.88 21.88
C VAL A 330 3.44 -27.68 22.38
N GLU A 331 3.85 -28.71 21.64
CA GLU A 331 5.04 -29.48 21.97
C GLU A 331 6.32 -28.64 21.94
N GLN A 332 6.45 -27.73 20.98
CA GLN A 332 7.61 -26.86 20.86
C GLN A 332 7.69 -25.89 22.05
N GLU A 333 6.58 -25.29 22.47
CA GLU A 333 6.53 -24.44 23.66
C GLU A 333 6.92 -25.19 24.93
N MET A 334 6.40 -26.41 25.13
CA MET A 334 6.79 -27.26 26.26
C MET A 334 8.27 -27.71 26.21
N LYS A 335 8.84 -27.88 25.01
CA LYS A 335 10.27 -28.19 24.83
C LYS A 335 11.14 -26.98 25.14
N ASN A 336 10.71 -25.77 24.76
CA ASN A 336 11.43 -24.52 24.98
C ASN A 336 11.36 -24.07 26.44
N ASP A 337 10.25 -24.35 27.13
CA ASP A 337 10.05 -24.07 28.55
C ASP A 337 9.44 -25.28 29.26
N SER A 338 10.31 -26.06 29.92
CA SER A 338 9.93 -27.29 30.62
C SER A 338 9.07 -27.05 31.88
N SER A 339 8.85 -25.79 32.27
CA SER A 339 7.93 -25.45 33.37
C SER A 339 6.47 -25.35 32.93
N LEU A 340 6.21 -25.23 31.62
CA LEU A 340 4.86 -25.14 31.09
C LEU A 340 4.14 -26.48 31.19
N THR A 341 2.97 -26.47 31.83
CA THR A 341 2.00 -27.57 31.71
C THR A 341 1.40 -27.58 30.30
N LEU A 342 0.82 -28.73 29.90
CA LEU A 342 0.09 -28.84 28.63
C LEU A 342 -0.98 -27.74 28.48
N VAL A 343 -1.71 -27.42 29.56
CA VAL A 343 -2.74 -26.38 29.54
C VAL A 343 -2.12 -25.01 29.30
N GLN A 344 -1.04 -24.65 29.99
CA GLN A 344 -0.38 -23.35 29.81
C GLN A 344 0.25 -23.21 28.42
N ALA A 345 0.89 -24.26 27.90
CA ALA A 345 1.41 -24.27 26.54
C ALA A 345 0.27 -24.15 25.50
N THR A 346 -0.84 -24.84 25.71
CA THR A 346 -2.03 -24.72 24.84
C THR A 346 -2.58 -23.30 24.81
N GLU A 347 -2.76 -22.67 25.98
CA GLU A 347 -3.24 -21.28 26.05
C GLU A 347 -2.24 -20.30 25.43
N LYS A 348 -0.94 -20.55 25.57
CA LYS A 348 0.10 -19.75 24.90
C LYS A 348 0.05 -19.89 23.38
N VAL A 349 -0.11 -21.10 22.85
CA VAL A 349 -0.21 -21.32 21.40
C VAL A 349 -1.45 -20.66 20.81
N LYS A 350 -2.58 -20.67 21.54
CA LYS A 350 -3.81 -19.98 21.10
C LYS A 350 -3.62 -18.49 20.83
N THR A 351 -2.59 -17.84 21.37
CA THR A 351 -2.34 -16.41 21.11
C THR A 351 -1.71 -16.13 19.75
N TYR A 352 -1.19 -17.15 19.05
CA TYR A 352 -0.52 -16.98 17.75
C TYR A 352 -0.83 -18.07 16.73
N SER A 353 -1.57 -19.12 17.11
CA SER A 353 -2.03 -20.16 16.20
C SER A 353 -3.44 -20.60 16.57
N ALA A 354 -4.36 -20.50 15.62
CA ALA A 354 -5.74 -20.91 15.81
C ALA A 354 -5.84 -22.44 16.04
N PRO A 355 -6.65 -22.91 16.99
CA PRO A 355 -7.01 -24.33 17.08
C PRO A 355 -7.70 -24.82 15.79
N PRO A 356 -7.69 -26.13 15.50
CA PRO A 356 -8.39 -26.65 14.34
C PRO A 356 -9.91 -26.37 14.45
N GLY A 357 -10.50 -25.93 13.34
CA GLY A 357 -11.86 -25.40 13.26
C GLY A 357 -11.92 -23.88 13.29
N TYR A 358 -10.96 -23.22 13.93
CA TYR A 358 -11.00 -21.76 14.17
C TYR A 358 -10.08 -20.97 13.22
N SER A 359 -9.30 -21.67 12.39
CA SER A 359 -8.36 -21.06 11.44
C SER A 359 -9.07 -20.69 10.14
N GLU A 360 -8.96 -19.43 9.72
CA GLU A 360 -9.46 -19.00 8.41
C GLU A 360 -8.86 -19.79 7.24
N HIS A 361 -7.65 -20.33 7.37
CA HIS A 361 -7.04 -21.14 6.32
C HIS A 361 -7.89 -22.38 5.96
N GLN A 362 -8.74 -22.85 6.86
CA GLN A 362 -9.68 -23.94 6.57
C GLN A 362 -10.81 -23.54 5.61
N SER A 363 -11.11 -22.24 5.48
CA SER A 363 -12.06 -21.73 4.47
C SER A 363 -11.51 -21.81 3.04
N GLY A 364 -10.18 -21.86 2.87
CA GLY A 364 -9.53 -21.73 1.56
C GLY A 364 -9.66 -20.35 0.92
N LEU A 365 -10.11 -19.34 1.68
CA LEU A 365 -10.34 -17.97 1.23
C LEU A 365 -9.25 -16.99 1.68
N CYS A 366 -8.23 -17.42 2.43
CA CYS A 366 -7.14 -16.55 2.86
C CYS A 366 -5.76 -17.05 2.42
N VAL A 367 -4.79 -16.15 2.43
CA VAL A 367 -3.38 -16.43 2.19
C VAL A 367 -2.48 -15.69 3.15
N ASP A 368 -1.34 -16.32 3.45
CA ASP A 368 -0.21 -15.67 4.10
C ASP A 368 0.82 -15.30 3.05
N LEU A 369 1.11 -14.00 2.95
CA LEU A 369 2.12 -13.47 2.03
C LEU A 369 3.48 -13.32 2.72
N ILE A 370 4.54 -13.48 1.94
CA ILE A 370 5.92 -13.35 2.43
C ILE A 370 6.79 -12.73 1.34
N VAL A 371 7.88 -12.07 1.73
CA VAL A 371 8.90 -11.59 0.78
C VAL A 371 10.19 -12.38 0.86
N TYR A 372 10.96 -12.38 -0.22
CA TYR A 372 12.24 -13.07 -0.31
C TYR A 372 13.17 -12.68 0.86
N GLY A 373 13.77 -13.68 1.49
CA GLY A 373 14.69 -13.50 2.62
C GLY A 373 14.03 -13.55 4.00
N MET A 374 12.69 -13.52 4.09
CA MET A 374 11.98 -13.88 5.31
C MET A 374 11.88 -15.41 5.45
N ASN A 375 12.03 -15.91 6.67
CA ASN A 375 11.90 -17.34 6.96
C ASN A 375 10.45 -17.75 7.26
N GLU A 376 9.68 -16.84 7.85
CA GLU A 376 8.28 -17.00 8.22
C GLU A 376 7.56 -15.65 8.13
N PRO A 377 6.23 -15.62 7.93
CA PRO A 377 5.46 -14.39 8.01
C PRO A 377 5.52 -13.80 9.42
N ASP A 378 5.90 -12.52 9.51
CA ASP A 378 5.95 -11.77 10.77
C ASP A 378 5.71 -10.26 10.52
N ASN A 379 5.69 -9.46 11.59
CA ASN A 379 5.36 -8.03 11.51
C ASN A 379 6.38 -7.22 10.68
N SER A 380 7.58 -7.75 10.41
CA SER A 380 8.55 -7.08 9.53
C SER A 380 8.06 -6.99 8.08
N PHE A 381 7.10 -7.83 7.68
CA PHE A 381 6.43 -7.72 6.38
C PHE A 381 5.82 -6.32 6.15
N ALA A 382 5.28 -5.69 7.21
CA ALA A 382 4.72 -4.35 7.14
C ALA A 382 5.75 -3.25 6.77
N SER A 383 7.03 -3.52 7.02
CA SER A 383 8.12 -2.60 6.66
C SER A 383 8.54 -2.72 5.19
N HIS A 384 8.13 -3.79 4.50
CA HIS A 384 8.43 -3.97 3.09
C HIS A 384 7.53 -3.06 2.23
N PRO A 385 8.04 -2.42 1.16
CA PRO A 385 7.24 -1.52 0.33
C PRO A 385 6.00 -2.17 -0.32
N VAL A 386 6.01 -3.50 -0.51
CA VAL A 386 4.85 -4.25 -0.99
C VAL A 386 3.64 -4.12 -0.06
N TYR A 387 3.85 -3.99 1.26
CA TYR A 387 2.75 -3.89 2.21
C TYR A 387 1.89 -2.65 1.92
N LYS A 388 2.53 -1.52 1.65
CA LYS A 388 1.83 -0.30 1.21
C LYS A 388 1.04 -0.54 -0.07
N TRP A 389 1.65 -1.21 -1.05
CA TRP A 389 0.95 -1.54 -2.30
C TRP A 389 -0.28 -2.42 -2.05
N LEU A 390 -0.18 -3.42 -1.17
CA LEU A 390 -1.30 -4.29 -0.83
C LEU A 390 -2.43 -3.51 -0.14
N VAL A 391 -2.12 -2.64 0.82
CA VAL A 391 -3.13 -1.78 1.48
C VAL A 391 -3.88 -0.90 0.47
N GLU A 392 -3.20 -0.40 -0.56
CA GLU A 392 -3.77 0.48 -1.58
C GLU A 392 -4.44 -0.27 -2.76
N ASN A 393 -4.26 -1.58 -2.89
CA ASN A 393 -4.68 -2.30 -4.11
C ASN A 393 -5.35 -3.67 -3.87
N SER A 394 -5.14 -4.36 -2.75
CA SER A 394 -5.65 -5.72 -2.57
C SER A 394 -7.17 -5.79 -2.68
N TYR A 395 -7.88 -4.76 -2.20
CA TYR A 395 -9.34 -4.68 -2.22
C TYR A 395 -9.90 -4.62 -3.64
N LYS A 396 -9.13 -4.10 -4.61
CA LYS A 396 -9.48 -4.10 -6.03
C LYS A 396 -9.57 -5.51 -6.61
N PHE A 397 -8.94 -6.49 -5.96
CA PHE A 397 -8.99 -7.91 -6.32
C PHE A 397 -9.84 -8.73 -5.34
N GLY A 398 -10.61 -8.06 -4.47
CA GLY A 398 -11.47 -8.72 -3.50
C GLY A 398 -10.76 -9.22 -2.23
N PHE A 399 -9.52 -8.80 -1.99
CA PHE A 399 -8.76 -9.16 -0.78
C PHE A 399 -8.71 -8.01 0.23
N VAL A 400 -8.96 -8.31 1.50
CA VAL A 400 -8.78 -7.38 2.62
C VAL A 400 -7.64 -7.83 3.51
N LEU A 401 -6.93 -6.87 4.12
CA LEU A 401 -6.06 -7.16 5.26
C LEU A 401 -6.95 -7.58 6.43
N ARG A 402 -6.94 -8.87 6.77
CA ARG A 402 -7.96 -9.45 7.64
C ARG A 402 -7.85 -9.00 9.10
N TYR A 403 -6.62 -8.94 9.58
CA TYR A 403 -6.29 -8.61 10.96
C TYR A 403 -5.45 -7.32 10.97
N SER A 404 -6.14 -6.19 10.86
CA SER A 404 -5.55 -4.85 10.85
C SER A 404 -5.25 -4.33 12.27
N GLU A 405 -4.39 -3.31 12.36
CA GLU A 405 -4.09 -2.66 13.63
C GLU A 405 -5.37 -2.09 14.28
N GLY A 406 -5.46 -2.21 15.61
CA GLY A 406 -6.59 -1.66 16.38
C GLY A 406 -7.89 -2.47 16.32
N LYS A 407 -7.93 -3.61 15.62
CA LYS A 407 -9.13 -4.47 15.52
C LYS A 407 -9.06 -5.77 16.31
N THR A 408 -7.98 -6.02 17.08
CA THR A 408 -7.76 -7.27 17.82
C THR A 408 -8.87 -7.61 18.81
N ASP A 409 -9.45 -6.62 19.50
CA ASP A 409 -10.56 -6.85 20.44
C ASP A 409 -11.85 -7.34 19.76
N ILE A 410 -11.95 -7.18 18.43
CA ILE A 410 -13.10 -7.57 17.61
C ILE A 410 -12.81 -8.87 16.86
N THR A 411 -11.65 -8.97 16.21
CA THR A 411 -11.27 -10.14 15.40
C THR A 411 -10.84 -11.33 16.25
N GLY A 412 -10.40 -11.09 17.49
CA GLY A 412 -9.80 -12.09 18.35
C GLY A 412 -8.36 -12.46 17.98
N TYR A 413 -7.78 -11.82 16.95
CA TYR A 413 -6.42 -12.07 16.46
C TYR A 413 -5.58 -10.80 16.49
N VAL A 414 -4.29 -10.95 16.79
CA VAL A 414 -3.33 -9.85 16.76
C VAL A 414 -3.17 -9.32 15.32
N TYR A 415 -2.54 -8.15 15.18
CA TYR A 415 -2.20 -7.60 13.86
C TYR A 415 -1.33 -8.57 13.06
N GLU A 416 -1.75 -8.89 11.83
CA GLU A 416 -1.04 -9.80 10.92
C GLU A 416 -0.94 -9.17 9.51
N PRO A 417 0.11 -8.37 9.24
CA PRO A 417 0.25 -7.66 7.96
C PRO A 417 0.38 -8.55 6.72
N TRP A 418 0.60 -9.84 6.91
CA TRP A 418 0.75 -10.84 5.85
C TRP A 418 -0.56 -11.56 5.49
N HIS A 419 -1.59 -11.53 6.34
CA HIS A 419 -2.78 -12.35 6.20
C HIS A 419 -3.88 -11.60 5.44
N TYR A 420 -4.14 -12.04 4.21
CA TYR A 420 -5.14 -11.44 3.33
C TYR A 420 -6.29 -12.40 3.08
N ARG A 421 -7.52 -11.90 3.24
CA ARG A 421 -8.76 -12.65 3.13
C ARG A 421 -9.56 -12.20 1.91
N PHE A 422 -9.96 -13.15 1.07
CA PHE A 422 -10.86 -12.93 -0.06
C PHE A 422 -12.31 -12.84 0.42
N VAL A 423 -13.00 -11.77 0.04
CA VAL A 423 -14.42 -11.50 0.32
C VAL A 423 -15.21 -11.06 -0.92
N GLY A 424 -14.55 -10.95 -2.08
CA GLY A 424 -15.12 -10.38 -3.31
C GLY A 424 -14.88 -8.87 -3.42
N GLN A 425 -14.76 -8.36 -4.65
CA GLN A 425 -14.35 -6.99 -4.95
C GLN A 425 -15.30 -5.95 -4.37
N TYR A 426 -16.61 -6.16 -4.46
CA TYR A 426 -17.59 -5.23 -3.89
C TYR A 426 -17.47 -5.12 -2.38
N HIS A 427 -17.43 -6.26 -1.70
CA HIS A 427 -17.34 -6.30 -0.23
C HIS A 427 -15.99 -5.78 0.27
N ALA A 428 -14.88 -6.13 -0.40
CA ALA A 428 -13.55 -5.64 -0.05
C ALA A 428 -13.46 -4.11 -0.24
N ALA A 429 -14.04 -3.58 -1.32
CA ALA A 429 -14.15 -2.15 -1.56
C ALA A 429 -14.99 -1.45 -0.47
N ALA A 430 -16.12 -2.03 -0.08
CA ALA A 430 -16.96 -1.49 1.00
C ALA A 430 -16.21 -1.47 2.35
N MET A 431 -15.50 -2.54 2.68
CA MET A 431 -14.68 -2.62 3.90
C MET A 431 -13.53 -1.62 3.87
N HIS A 432 -12.90 -1.42 2.71
CA HIS A 432 -11.83 -0.44 2.54
C HIS A 432 -12.34 1.00 2.74
N GLU A 433 -13.46 1.36 2.11
CA GLU A 433 -14.09 2.70 2.20
C GLU A 433 -14.56 3.02 3.64
N THR A 434 -15.03 2.00 4.38
CA THR A 434 -15.60 2.19 5.72
C THR A 434 -14.60 1.95 6.86
N GLY A 435 -13.47 1.29 6.58
CA GLY A 435 -12.48 0.91 7.60
C GLY A 435 -12.94 -0.22 8.54
N LEU A 436 -13.97 -0.98 8.17
CA LEU A 436 -14.53 -2.07 8.97
C LEU A 436 -13.72 -3.36 8.80
N CYS A 437 -13.59 -4.14 9.87
CA CYS A 437 -13.17 -5.54 9.77
C CYS A 437 -14.36 -6.42 9.34
N LEU A 438 -14.10 -7.70 9.03
CA LEU A 438 -15.13 -8.59 8.46
C LEU A 438 -16.31 -8.77 9.42
N GLU A 439 -16.05 -8.88 10.71
CA GLU A 439 -17.06 -9.00 11.78
C GLU A 439 -18.01 -7.79 11.77
N GLU A 440 -17.47 -6.58 11.88
CA GLU A 440 -18.28 -5.35 11.87
C GLU A 440 -19.02 -5.20 10.54
N TYR A 441 -18.37 -5.55 9.42
CA TYR A 441 -18.98 -5.46 8.11
C TYR A 441 -20.20 -6.38 7.98
N ILE A 442 -20.09 -7.64 8.38
CA ILE A 442 -21.22 -8.58 8.37
C ILE A 442 -22.35 -8.08 9.27
N GLU A 443 -22.03 -7.55 10.44
CA GLU A 443 -23.05 -6.96 11.33
C GLU A 443 -23.80 -5.79 10.67
N THR A 444 -23.14 -5.00 9.82
CA THR A 444 -23.85 -3.95 9.05
C THR A 444 -24.75 -4.51 7.95
N LEU A 445 -24.49 -5.72 7.45
CA LEU A 445 -25.34 -6.37 6.44
C LEU A 445 -26.58 -7.00 7.07
N ASP A 446 -26.47 -7.56 8.27
CA ASP A 446 -27.60 -8.20 8.96
C ASP A 446 -28.62 -7.18 9.52
N ASN A 447 -28.19 -5.93 9.74
CA ASN A 447 -29.01 -4.86 10.28
C ASN A 447 -29.73 -4.01 9.21
N ASN A 448 -29.52 -4.30 7.92
CA ASN A 448 -30.16 -3.65 6.77
C ASN A 448 -31.00 -4.66 5.98
#